data_AF-A0A087SHP1-F1
#
_entry.id   AF-A0A087SHP1-F1
#
_cell.length_a   1.000
_cell.length_b   1.000
_cell.length_c   1.000
_cell.angle_alpha   90.00
_cell.angle_beta   90.00
_cell.angle_gamma   90.00
#
_symmetry.space_group_name_H-M   'P 1'
#
loop_
_entity.id
_entity.type
_entity.pdbx_description
1 polymer ?
#
loop_
_entity_poly.entity_id
_entity_poly.type
_entity_poly.pdbx_seq_one_letter_code
_entity_poly.pdbx_strand_id
1 'polypeptide(L)'
;MISVGGASTPDNTVSWNSFNAAAAAAFVQDFGLDGIDIDFQPDKPACGVSPTTGLMTCAVDEQFQNIVLQYRSSLAATGCKLLSAALRSSGAWGQAPYENLGVGSPQTGLSINMLKAVGSNLDFINVLSYNGGPDFNYTAAYQAYKSFFPDGLHDA
;
A
#
# COMPACT_ATOMS: atom_id res chain seq x y z
N MET A 1 -1.70 12.02 12.11
CA MET A 1 -1.80 11.77 10.66
C MET A 1 -3.27 11.58 10.28
N ILE A 2 -3.63 11.82 9.02
CA ILE A 2 -4.95 11.43 8.48
C ILE A 2 -4.79 10.20 7.58
N SER A 3 -5.65 9.19 7.76
CA SER A 3 -5.73 8.06 6.85
C SER A 3 -6.73 8.35 5.73
N VAL A 4 -6.33 8.14 4.48
CA VAL A 4 -7.16 8.36 3.29
C VAL A 4 -7.38 7.04 2.58
N GLY A 5 -8.63 6.58 2.56
CA GLY A 5 -9.00 5.33 1.92
C GLY A 5 -10.00 4.54 2.73
N GLY A 6 -9.68 3.26 2.92
CA GLY A 6 -10.57 2.28 3.52
C GLY A 6 -11.07 1.26 2.50
N ALA A 7 -11.54 0.12 3.02
CA ALA A 7 -12.20 -0.88 2.19
C ALA A 7 -13.52 -0.33 1.63
N SER A 8 -13.76 -0.53 0.34
CA SER A 8 -15.11 -0.35 -0.22
C SER A 8 -16.08 -1.31 0.46
N THR A 9 -17.26 -0.80 0.80
CA THR A 9 -18.41 -1.58 1.28
C THR A 9 -19.55 -1.48 0.27
N PRO A 10 -20.57 -2.36 0.33
CA PRO A 10 -21.71 -2.28 -0.59
C PRO A 10 -22.46 -0.94 -0.57
N ASP A 11 -22.41 -0.22 0.55
CA ASP A 11 -23.02 1.08 0.78
C ASP A 11 -22.07 2.28 0.59
N ASN A 12 -20.75 2.03 0.50
CA ASN A 12 -19.75 3.06 0.30
C ASN A 12 -18.59 2.54 -0.56
N THR A 13 -18.63 2.82 -1.86
CA THR A 13 -17.54 2.47 -2.76
C THR A 13 -16.50 3.59 -2.83
N VAL A 14 -15.26 3.27 -2.46
CA VAL A 14 -14.14 4.21 -2.60
C VAL A 14 -13.68 4.24 -4.06
N SER A 15 -13.81 5.41 -4.70
CA SER A 15 -13.28 5.66 -6.04
C SER A 15 -11.87 6.24 -5.95
N TRP A 16 -10.89 5.46 -6.40
CA TRP A 16 -9.49 5.87 -6.45
C TRP A 16 -9.15 6.75 -7.65
N ASN A 17 -10.06 6.90 -8.62
CA ASN A 17 -9.89 7.81 -9.75
C ASN A 17 -10.07 9.29 -9.36
N SER A 18 -10.61 9.55 -8.17
CA SER A 18 -10.88 10.89 -7.65
C SER A 18 -10.00 11.24 -6.44
N PHE A 19 -8.88 10.53 -6.23
CA PHE A 19 -7.97 10.89 -5.14
C PHE A 19 -7.40 12.31 -5.36
N ASN A 20 -7.16 13.04 -4.28
CA ASN A 20 -6.68 14.41 -4.35
C ASN A 20 -5.57 14.64 -3.31
N ALA A 21 -4.32 14.49 -3.75
CA ALA A 21 -3.15 14.64 -2.89
C ALA A 21 -3.01 16.05 -2.32
N ALA A 22 -3.31 17.07 -3.12
CA ALA A 22 -3.23 18.47 -2.68
C ALA A 22 -4.25 18.77 -1.57
N ALA A 23 -5.49 18.29 -1.69
CA ALA A 23 -6.51 18.48 -0.67
C ALA A 23 -6.15 17.78 0.65
N ALA A 24 -5.62 16.55 0.59
CA ALA A 24 -5.16 15.85 1.79
C ALA A 24 -3.98 16.56 2.47
N ALA A 25 -3.02 17.07 1.68
CA ALA A 25 -1.90 17.84 2.23
C ALA A 25 -2.35 19.18 2.83
N ALA A 26 -3.31 19.87 2.21
CA ALA A 26 -3.93 21.06 2.76
C ALA A 26 -4.64 20.75 4.10
N PHE A 27 -5.36 19.63 4.18
CA PHE A 27 -5.96 19.17 5.43
C PHE A 27 -4.91 18.92 6.52
N VAL A 28 -3.81 18.25 6.18
CA VAL A 28 -2.68 18.04 7.11
C VAL A 28 -2.13 19.37 7.63
N GLN A 29 -1.98 20.38 6.76
CA GLN A 29 -1.50 21.70 7.15
C GLN A 29 -2.50 22.44 8.04
N ASP A 30 -3.76 22.50 7.63
CA ASP A 30 -4.82 23.25 8.31
C ASP A 30 -5.07 22.72 9.73
N PHE A 31 -5.07 21.39 9.89
CA PHE A 31 -5.28 20.73 11.18
C PHE A 31 -3.99 20.52 11.99
N GLY A 32 -2.83 20.93 11.46
CA GLY A 32 -1.54 20.75 12.14
C GLY A 32 -1.15 19.29 12.35
N LEU A 33 -1.52 18.38 11.44
CA LEU A 33 -1.19 16.96 11.53
C LEU A 33 0.26 16.67 11.09
N ASP A 34 0.73 15.48 11.45
CA ASP A 34 2.10 15.04 11.14
C ASP A 34 2.25 14.37 9.78
N GLY A 35 1.16 14.09 9.05
CA GLY A 35 1.27 13.33 7.80
C GLY A 35 -0.01 12.64 7.32
N ILE A 36 0.16 11.82 6.27
CA ILE A 36 -0.89 11.05 5.59
C ILE A 36 -0.58 9.55 5.71
N ASP A 37 -1.61 8.75 5.99
CA ASP A 37 -1.58 7.30 5.88
C ASP A 37 -2.43 6.88 4.66
N ILE A 38 -1.87 6.09 3.75
CA ILE A 38 -2.54 5.63 2.54
C ILE A 38 -3.20 4.28 2.84
N ASP A 39 -4.54 4.25 2.89
CA ASP A 39 -5.30 3.02 3.05
C ASP A 39 -5.92 2.56 1.73
N PHE A 40 -5.06 2.30 0.75
CA PHE A 40 -5.43 1.93 -0.62
C PHE A 40 -5.98 0.50 -0.69
N GLN A 41 -7.31 0.36 -0.70
CA GLN A 41 -8.02 -0.92 -0.75
C GLN A 41 -9.00 -0.99 -1.95
N PRO A 42 -8.49 -1.12 -3.19
CA PRO A 42 -9.33 -1.31 -4.37
C PRO A 42 -10.10 -2.64 -4.29
N ASP A 43 -11.35 -2.64 -4.76
CA ASP A 43 -12.24 -3.80 -4.74
C ASP A 43 -11.68 -4.96 -5.60
N LYS A 44 -11.31 -4.66 -6.85
CA LYS A 44 -10.86 -5.65 -7.84
C LYS A 44 -9.53 -5.24 -8.46
N PRO A 45 -8.40 -5.44 -7.75
CA PRO A 45 -7.08 -5.04 -8.26
C PRO A 45 -6.58 -5.95 -9.40
N ALA A 46 -7.25 -7.07 -9.67
CA ALA A 46 -6.91 -8.05 -10.71
C ALA A 46 -5.43 -8.47 -10.65
N CYS A 47 -4.96 -8.80 -9.43
CA CYS A 47 -3.61 -9.27 -9.21
C CYS A 47 -3.42 -10.71 -9.70
N GLY A 48 -2.29 -10.98 -10.33
CA GLY A 48 -1.91 -12.31 -10.78
C GLY A 48 -0.43 -12.39 -11.15
N VAL A 49 0.13 -13.60 -11.04
CA VAL A 49 1.49 -13.88 -11.51
C VAL A 49 1.46 -14.04 -13.02
N SER A 50 2.28 -13.25 -13.71
CA SER A 50 2.49 -13.39 -15.14
C SER A 50 3.09 -14.77 -15.44
N PRO A 51 2.46 -15.58 -16.31
CA PRO A 51 2.99 -16.89 -16.69
C PRO A 51 4.29 -16.77 -17.49
N THR A 52 4.55 -15.62 -18.10
CA THR A 52 5.73 -15.38 -18.94
C THR A 52 6.93 -14.93 -18.11
N THR A 53 6.72 -14.14 -17.07
CA THR A 53 7.82 -13.52 -16.29
C THR A 53 7.94 -14.07 -14.87
N GLY A 54 6.92 -14.77 -14.36
CA GLY A 54 6.85 -15.22 -12.97
C GLY A 54 6.69 -14.06 -11.97
N LEU A 55 6.44 -12.84 -12.45
CA LEU A 55 6.29 -11.65 -11.61
C LEU A 55 4.81 -11.37 -11.34
N MET A 56 4.52 -10.91 -10.12
CA MET A 56 3.20 -10.36 -9.76
C MET A 56 2.91 -9.12 -10.59
N THR A 57 1.67 -9.00 -11.05
CA THR A 57 1.13 -7.82 -11.72
C THR A 57 -0.30 -7.60 -11.26
N CYS A 58 -0.69 -6.36 -11.03
CA CYS A 58 -2.06 -5.95 -10.74
C CYS A 58 -2.47 -4.84 -11.70
N ALA A 59 -3.74 -4.78 -12.09
CA ALA A 59 -4.27 -3.72 -12.97
C ALA A 59 -4.17 -2.31 -12.36
N VAL A 60 -3.94 -2.22 -11.05
CA VAL A 60 -3.86 -0.99 -10.26
C VAL A 60 -2.45 -0.63 -9.80
N ASP A 61 -1.41 -1.35 -10.27
CA ASP A 61 -0.04 -1.12 -9.82
C ASP A 61 0.42 0.32 -10.07
N GLU A 62 0.21 0.83 -11.28
CA GLU A 62 0.56 2.21 -11.64
C GLU A 62 -0.25 3.23 -10.84
N GLN A 63 -1.55 2.96 -10.62
CA GLN A 63 -2.39 3.83 -9.80
C GLN A 63 -1.87 3.92 -8.36
N PHE A 64 -1.50 2.79 -7.75
CA PHE A 64 -0.99 2.79 -6.38
C PHE A 64 0.37 3.50 -6.29
N GLN A 65 1.26 3.28 -7.26
CA GLN A 65 2.55 3.98 -7.34
C GLN A 65 2.35 5.50 -7.45
N ASN A 66 1.45 5.94 -8.34
CA ASN A 66 1.13 7.35 -8.55
C ASN A 66 0.55 8.01 -7.29
N ILE A 67 -0.29 7.31 -6.54
CA ILE A 67 -0.84 7.81 -5.27
C ILE A 67 0.29 8.09 -4.27
N VAL A 68 1.22 7.16 -4.09
CA VAL A 68 2.38 7.33 -3.17
C VAL A 68 3.22 8.53 -3.59
N LEU A 69 3.59 8.62 -4.88
CA LEU A 69 4.41 9.70 -5.40
C LEU A 69 3.74 11.07 -5.26
N GLN A 70 2.44 11.18 -5.55
CA GLN A 70 1.71 12.44 -5.44
C GLN A 70 1.53 12.90 -4.00
N TYR A 71 1.25 11.98 -3.06
CA TYR A 71 1.20 12.33 -1.65
C TYR A 71 2.57 12.75 -1.13
N ARG A 72 3.66 12.03 -1.46
CA ARG A 72 5.01 12.43 -1.05
C ARG A 72 5.38 13.82 -1.57
N SER A 73 5.12 14.09 -2.84
CA SER A 73 5.35 15.41 -3.45
C SER A 73 4.55 16.52 -2.77
N SER A 74 3.26 16.26 -2.50
CA SER A 74 2.38 17.24 -1.85
C SER A 74 2.77 17.50 -0.39
N LEU A 75 3.20 16.48 0.35
CA LEU A 75 3.70 16.63 1.72
C LEU A 75 5.06 17.33 1.80
N ALA A 76 5.94 17.13 0.82
CA ALA A 76 7.22 17.84 0.75
C ALA A 76 7.02 19.37 0.70
N ALA A 77 5.99 19.83 -0.01
CA ALA A 77 5.60 21.24 -0.05
C ALA A 77 5.11 21.81 1.30
N THR A 78 4.76 20.94 2.26
CA THR A 78 4.25 21.31 3.60
C THR A 78 5.30 21.19 4.72
N GLY A 79 6.56 20.92 4.38
CA GLY A 79 7.66 20.81 5.36
C GLY A 79 8.02 19.38 5.77
N CYS A 80 8.06 18.44 4.82
CA CYS A 80 8.52 17.06 5.01
C CYS A 80 7.78 16.28 6.14
N LYS A 81 6.47 16.13 5.97
CA LYS A 81 5.59 15.34 6.85
C LYS A 81 5.73 13.83 6.61
N LEU A 82 5.22 13.03 7.54
CA LEU A 82 5.19 11.57 7.46
C LEU A 82 4.24 11.07 6.36
N LEU A 83 4.64 10.04 5.65
CA LEU A 83 3.81 9.27 4.72
C LEU A 83 3.91 7.79 5.08
N SER A 84 2.77 7.18 5.42
CA SER A 84 2.67 5.74 5.63
C SER A 84 1.67 5.10 4.69
N ALA A 85 1.64 3.77 4.65
CA ALA A 85 0.58 3.03 3.98
C ALA A 85 0.09 1.85 4.83
N ALA A 86 -1.23 1.69 4.89
CA ALA A 86 -1.90 0.53 5.45
C ALA A 86 -2.05 -0.54 4.36
N LEU A 87 -1.36 -1.66 4.54
CA LEU A 87 -1.22 -2.70 3.52
C LEU A 87 -1.90 -3.99 3.96
N ARG A 88 -2.75 -4.55 3.09
CA ARG A 88 -3.57 -5.75 3.36
C ARG A 88 -2.71 -6.95 3.77
N SER A 89 -3.19 -7.76 4.71
CA SER A 89 -2.55 -8.99 5.20
C SER A 89 -1.74 -9.80 4.16
N SER A 90 -2.37 -10.19 3.05
CA SER A 90 -1.73 -10.99 1.98
C SER A 90 -1.13 -10.16 0.83
N GLY A 91 -1.06 -8.83 0.95
CA GLY A 91 -0.66 -7.93 -0.12
C GLY A 91 0.79 -8.11 -0.58
N ALA A 92 1.66 -8.73 0.22
CA ALA A 92 3.04 -9.07 -0.14
C ALA A 92 3.23 -10.55 -0.54
N TRP A 93 2.16 -11.33 -0.69
CA TRP A 93 2.23 -12.75 -1.06
C TRP A 93 1.98 -12.99 -2.55
N GLY A 94 2.08 -14.24 -2.98
CA GLY A 94 1.70 -14.66 -4.33
C GLY A 94 2.82 -14.53 -5.37
N GLN A 95 3.98 -13.99 -5.02
CA GLN A 95 5.20 -14.07 -5.84
C GLN A 95 6.28 -14.83 -5.09
N ALA A 96 7.13 -15.56 -5.82
CA ALA A 96 8.30 -16.21 -5.24
C ALA A 96 9.14 -15.28 -4.34
N PRO A 97 9.55 -15.72 -3.13
CA PRO A 97 9.38 -17.07 -2.54
C PRO A 97 8.10 -17.28 -1.69
N TYR A 98 7.11 -16.40 -1.84
CA TYR A 98 5.86 -16.37 -1.07
C TYR A 98 4.62 -16.79 -1.89
N GLU A 99 4.84 -17.51 -2.99
CA GLU A 99 3.81 -17.98 -3.92
C GLU A 99 2.86 -19.03 -3.32
N ASN A 100 3.33 -19.78 -2.32
CA ASN A 100 2.56 -20.83 -1.66
C ASN A 100 1.85 -20.38 -0.37
N LEU A 101 1.96 -19.09 0.00
CA LEU A 101 1.26 -18.57 1.18
C LEU A 101 -0.21 -18.35 0.87
N GLY A 102 -1.06 -18.86 1.77
CA GLY A 102 -2.52 -19.02 1.64
C GLY A 102 -3.21 -17.93 0.82
N VAL A 103 -3.80 -18.35 -0.30
CA VAL A 103 -4.45 -17.48 -1.28
C VAL A 103 -5.96 -17.57 -1.10
N GLY A 104 -6.62 -16.43 -1.10
CA GLY A 104 -8.07 -16.34 -1.10
C GLY A 104 -8.59 -14.91 -1.20
N SER A 105 -7.72 -13.94 -0.93
CA SER A 105 -8.02 -12.52 -1.11
C SER A 105 -7.68 -12.07 -2.55
N PRO A 106 -8.60 -11.37 -3.25
CA PRO A 106 -8.28 -10.68 -4.50
C PRO A 106 -7.15 -9.63 -4.36
N GLN A 107 -6.79 -9.25 -3.13
CA GLN A 107 -5.75 -8.29 -2.81
C GLN A 107 -4.37 -8.94 -2.64
N THR A 108 -4.25 -10.25 -2.84
CA THR A 108 -2.95 -10.94 -2.80
C THR A 108 -2.00 -10.35 -3.83
N GLY A 109 -0.79 -9.97 -3.40
CA GLY A 109 0.24 -9.37 -4.26
C GLY A 109 0.11 -7.87 -4.53
N LEU A 110 -0.98 -7.23 -4.10
CA LEU A 110 -1.28 -5.81 -4.34
C LEU A 110 -0.17 -4.85 -3.92
N SER A 111 0.57 -5.18 -2.87
CA SER A 111 1.61 -4.30 -2.33
C SER A 111 2.96 -4.49 -3.01
N ILE A 112 3.20 -5.61 -3.70
CA ILE A 112 4.54 -6.02 -4.15
C ILE A 112 5.17 -4.96 -5.07
N ASN A 113 4.49 -4.60 -6.16
CA ASN A 113 5.07 -3.71 -7.16
C ASN A 113 5.17 -2.26 -6.67
N MET A 114 4.20 -1.79 -5.90
CA MET A 114 4.28 -0.46 -5.27
C MET A 114 5.48 -0.37 -4.33
N LEU A 115 5.67 -1.35 -3.43
CA LEU A 115 6.79 -1.33 -2.47
C LEU A 115 8.14 -1.34 -3.18
N LYS A 116 8.29 -2.15 -4.22
CA LYS A 116 9.53 -2.24 -5.01
C LYS A 116 9.83 -0.97 -5.81
N ALA A 117 8.80 -0.36 -6.39
CA ALA A 117 8.98 0.78 -7.29
C ALA A 117 9.13 2.11 -6.54
N VAL A 118 8.31 2.32 -5.50
CA VAL A 118 8.18 3.63 -4.84
C VAL A 118 8.13 3.54 -3.32
N GLY A 119 8.34 2.36 -2.72
CA GLY A 119 8.28 2.16 -1.27
C GLY A 119 9.24 3.04 -0.47
N SER A 120 10.35 3.49 -1.06
CA SER A 120 11.29 4.44 -0.44
C SER A 120 10.70 5.84 -0.20
N ASN A 121 9.52 6.13 -0.76
CA ASN A 121 8.77 7.34 -0.46
C ASN A 121 7.88 7.18 0.77
N LEU A 122 7.78 6.00 1.39
CA LEU A 122 7.03 5.79 2.62
C LEU A 122 8.01 5.77 3.80
N ASP A 123 7.69 6.48 4.88
CA ASP A 123 8.49 6.47 6.10
C ASP A 123 8.33 5.15 6.87
N PHE A 124 7.13 4.55 6.81
CA PHE A 124 6.82 3.25 7.38
C PHE A 124 5.56 2.65 6.75
N ILE A 125 5.33 1.36 7.01
CA ILE A 125 4.14 0.64 6.56
C ILE A 125 3.43 -0.01 7.74
N ASN A 126 2.10 -0.08 7.66
CA ASN A 126 1.26 -0.76 8.62
C ASN A 126 0.68 -2.02 7.97
N VAL A 127 1.14 -3.21 8.36
CA VAL A 127 0.58 -4.46 7.85
C VAL A 127 -0.73 -4.77 8.58
N LEU A 128 -1.84 -4.75 7.84
CA LEU A 128 -3.18 -5.09 8.33
C LEU A 128 -3.25 -6.57 8.68
N SER A 129 -2.74 -6.91 9.86
CA SER A 129 -2.60 -8.27 10.38
C SER A 129 -3.92 -8.82 10.95
N TYR A 130 -5.02 -8.55 10.26
CA TYR A 130 -6.37 -8.99 10.61
C TYR A 130 -7.15 -9.26 9.32
N ASN A 131 -8.30 -9.93 9.43
CA ASN A 131 -9.13 -10.32 8.28
C ASN A 131 -8.36 -11.09 7.17
N GLY A 132 -7.24 -11.74 7.51
CA GLY A 132 -6.43 -12.54 6.59
C GLY A 132 -6.93 -13.96 6.37
N GLY A 133 -8.03 -14.34 7.02
CA GLY A 133 -8.55 -15.71 7.02
C GLY A 133 -7.86 -16.61 8.05
N PRO A 134 -8.33 -17.87 8.19
CA PRO A 134 -7.85 -18.81 9.19
C PRO A 134 -6.38 -19.24 8.98
N ASP A 135 -5.91 -19.19 7.75
CA ASP A 135 -4.55 -19.61 7.38
C ASP A 135 -3.54 -18.46 7.40
N PHE A 136 -3.92 -17.29 7.93
CA PHE A 136 -3.05 -16.13 7.96
C PHE A 136 -1.84 -16.34 8.88
N ASN A 137 -0.63 -16.28 8.31
CA ASN A 137 0.62 -16.42 9.03
C ASN A 137 1.31 -15.06 9.18
N TYR A 138 1.27 -14.50 10.39
CA TYR A 138 1.87 -13.21 10.75
C TYR A 138 3.37 -13.14 10.48
N THR A 139 4.11 -14.22 10.80
CA THR A 139 5.55 -14.28 10.57
C THR A 139 5.85 -14.27 9.08
N ALA A 140 5.09 -15.01 8.28
CA ALA A 140 5.27 -15.04 6.84
C ALA A 140 4.89 -13.70 6.18
N ALA A 141 3.83 -13.04 6.66
CA ALA A 141 3.48 -11.68 6.23
C ALA A 141 4.61 -10.68 6.53
N TYR A 142 5.15 -10.68 7.75
CA TYR A 142 6.29 -9.84 8.12
C TYR A 142 7.49 -10.05 7.20
N GLN A 143 7.91 -11.30 6.98
CA GLN A 143 9.05 -11.60 6.11
C GLN A 143 8.81 -11.15 4.67
N ALA A 144 7.60 -11.38 4.15
CA ALA A 144 7.23 -10.95 2.81
C ALA A 144 7.28 -9.42 2.66
N TYR A 145 6.64 -8.69 3.56
CA TYR A 145 6.68 -7.23 3.54
C TYR A 145 8.09 -6.68 3.69
N LYS A 146 8.88 -7.21 4.62
CA LYS A 146 10.28 -6.83 4.81
C LYS A 146 11.11 -7.04 3.55
N SER A 147 10.85 -8.10 2.78
CA SER A 147 11.64 -8.39 1.57
C SER A 147 11.37 -7.46 0.39
N PHE A 148 10.21 -6.78 0.36
CA PHE A 148 9.83 -5.88 -0.73
C PHE A 148 9.87 -4.40 -0.33
N PHE A 149 9.72 -4.09 0.95
CA PHE A 149 9.93 -2.75 1.47
C PHE A 149 11.44 -2.47 1.51
N PRO A 150 11.93 -1.36 0.92
CA PRO A 150 13.35 -1.07 0.91
C PRO A 150 13.88 -0.91 2.35
N ASP A 151 15.11 -1.38 2.60
CA ASP A 151 15.79 -1.16 3.87
C ASP A 151 15.96 0.35 4.08
N GLY A 152 15.19 0.91 5.01
CA GLY A 152 15.23 2.33 5.35
C GLY A 152 16.46 2.65 6.18
N LEU A 153 17.59 2.92 5.52
CA LEU A 153 18.56 3.89 6.03
C LEU A 153 18.17 5.25 5.46
N HIS A 154 17.24 5.93 6.13
CA HIS A 154 17.27 7.38 6.14
C HIS A 154 18.42 7.76 7.06
N ASP A 155 19.64 7.79 6.52
CA ASP A 155 20.77 8.37 7.21
C ASP A 155 20.41 9.81 7.58
N ALA A 156 20.27 10.03 8.89
CA ALA A 156 20.17 11.34 9.51
C ALA A 156 21.54 12.03 9.52
#